data_AF-A0A1H8LU46-F1
#
_entry.id   AF-A0A1H8LU46-F1
#
_cell.length_a   1.000
_cell.length_b   1.000
_cell.length_c   1.000
_cell.angle_alpha   90.00
_cell.angle_beta   90.00
_cell.angle_gamma   90.00
#
_symmetry.space_group_name_H-M   'P 1'
#
loop_
_entity.id
_entity.type
_entity.pdbx_description
1 polymer ?
#
loop_
_entity_poly.entity_id
_entity_poly.type
_entity_poly.pdbx_seq_one_letter_code
_entity_poly.pdbx_strand_id
1 'polypeptide(L)'
;MRSKLFTDKPETVKTGSERWVRIVPNGDATYSLFDLLNEIYLGRILFDEDHNWIYDGRLLSVDDQEDIAAKLTGSQKEMDQLLKSLKL
;
A
#
# COMPACT_ATOMS: atom_id res chain seq x y z
N MET A 1 -14.95 10.56 12.47
CA MET A 1 -13.88 10.02 13.34
C MET A 1 -12.70 9.71 12.43
N ARG A 2 -11.59 10.46 12.49
CA ARG A 2 -10.40 10.18 11.64
C ARG A 2 -9.70 8.94 12.22
N SER A 3 -9.79 7.80 11.54
CA SER A 3 -9.05 6.60 11.96
C SER A 3 -7.55 6.89 11.82
N LYS A 4 -6.74 6.39 12.75
CA LYS A 4 -5.27 6.55 12.78
C LYS A 4 -4.55 5.77 11.66
N LEU A 5 -5.27 5.23 10.69
CA LEU A 5 -4.74 4.30 9.68
C LEU A 5 -4.15 5.02 8.46
N PHE A 6 -4.50 6.28 8.24
CA PHE A 6 -4.13 6.97 7.01
C PHE A 6 -3.02 7.99 7.26
N THR A 7 -1.83 7.72 6.70
CA THR A 7 -0.69 8.63 6.78
C THR A 7 -0.87 9.81 5.82
N ASP A 8 -0.87 11.04 6.33
CA ASP A 8 -0.95 12.28 5.53
C ASP A 8 0.36 12.61 4.78
N LYS A 9 1.39 11.76 4.89
CA LYS A 9 2.70 12.00 4.29
C LYS A 9 2.96 11.02 3.15
N PRO A 10 3.60 11.48 2.07
CA PRO A 10 4.09 10.58 1.04
C PRO A 10 5.08 9.57 1.65
N GLU A 11 4.93 8.31 1.31
CA GLU A 11 5.84 7.25 1.71
C GLU A 11 6.43 6.57 0.47
N THR A 12 7.58 5.94 0.65
CA THR A 12 8.22 5.14 -0.38
C THR A 12 8.32 3.72 0.14
N VAL A 13 7.83 2.77 -0.65
CA VAL A 13 7.90 1.34 -0.36
C VAL A 13 8.70 0.63 -1.44
N LYS A 14 9.41 -0.41 -1.03
CA LYS A 14 10.01 -1.38 -1.95
C LYS A 14 9.14 -2.63 -1.94
N THR A 15 8.63 -3.04 -3.08
CA THR A 15 7.85 -4.27 -3.20
C THR A 15 8.76 -5.49 -3.29
N GLY A 16 8.21 -6.69 -3.13
CA GLY A 16 8.92 -7.97 -3.26
C GLY A 16 9.50 -8.21 -4.65
N SER A 17 8.96 -7.55 -5.69
CA SER A 17 9.54 -7.53 -7.05
C SER A 17 10.72 -6.55 -7.21
N GLU A 18 11.23 -6.01 -6.09
CA GLU A 18 12.32 -5.03 -6.03
C GLU A 18 11.97 -3.65 -6.62
N ARG A 19 10.68 -3.38 -6.85
CA ARG A 19 10.20 -2.11 -7.38
C ARG A 19 10.07 -1.06 -6.29
N TRP A 20 10.56 0.15 -6.57
CA TRP A 20 10.39 1.30 -5.68
C TRP A 20 9.14 2.10 -6.07
N VAL A 21 8.15 2.10 -5.18
CA VAL A 21 6.87 2.78 -5.38
C VAL A 21 6.73 3.91 -4.37
N ARG A 22 6.51 5.12 -4.88
CA ARG A 22 6.10 6.28 -4.08
C ARG A 22 4.58 6.32 -3.98
N ILE A 23 4.11 6.32 -2.75
CA ILE A 23 2.71 6.37 -2.36
C ILE A 23 2.41 7.81 -1.91
N VAL A 24 1.42 8.44 -2.53
CA VAL A 24 1.03 9.82 -2.25
C VAL A 24 -0.46 9.86 -1.88
N PRO A 25 -0.83 10.32 -0.68
CA PRO A 25 -2.23 10.52 -0.32
C PRO A 25 -2.93 11.46 -1.32
N ASN A 26 -4.10 11.07 -1.81
CA ASN A 26 -4.83 11.79 -2.85
C ASN A 26 -6.35 11.76 -2.59
N GLY A 27 -6.75 12.39 -1.48
CA GLY A 27 -8.14 12.40 -1.01
C GLY A 27 -8.40 11.41 0.11
N ASP A 28 -9.66 11.30 0.52
CA ASP A 28 -10.06 10.38 1.58
C ASP A 28 -9.90 8.93 1.10
N ALA A 29 -9.09 8.17 1.86
CA ALA A 29 -8.83 6.75 1.63
C ALA A 29 -8.33 6.37 0.22
N THR A 30 -7.68 7.32 -0.47
CA THR A 30 -7.15 7.14 -1.83
C THR A 30 -5.67 7.51 -1.88
N TYR A 31 -4.88 6.68 -2.56
CA TYR A 31 -3.43 6.79 -2.64
C TYR A 31 -2.96 6.66 -4.07
N SER A 32 -2.33 7.70 -4.61
CA SER A 32 -1.67 7.66 -5.92
C SER A 32 -0.31 6.97 -5.83
N LEU A 33 -0.01 6.14 -6.82
CA LEU A 33 1.20 5.33 -6.88
C LEU A 33 2.09 5.76 -8.06
N PHE A 34 3.38 5.91 -7.80
CA PHE A 34 4.37 6.28 -8.81
C PHE A 34 5.60 5.38 -8.73
N ASP A 35 6.09 4.91 -9.87
CA ASP A 35 7.38 4.25 -9.97
C ASP A 35 8.47 5.32 -9.85
N LEU A 36 9.34 5.21 -8.85
CA LEU A 36 10.39 6.20 -8.60
C LEU A 36 11.51 6.16 -9.63
N LEU A 37 11.80 4.99 -10.19
CA LEU A 37 12.92 4.82 -11.12
C LEU A 37 12.54 5.28 -12.52
N ASN A 38 11.32 4.95 -12.94
CA ASN A 38 10.82 5.25 -14.27
C ASN A 38 10.00 6.55 -14.33
N GLU A 39 9.72 7.18 -13.18
CA GLU A 39 8.90 8.38 -13.03
C GLU A 39 7.49 8.24 -13.68
N ILE A 40 6.95 7.01 -13.69
CA ILE A 40 5.64 6.73 -14.29
C ILE A 40 4.55 6.61 -13.22
N TYR A 41 3.36 7.06 -13.57
CA TYR A 41 2.16 6.83 -12.78
C TYR A 41 1.70 5.38 -12.90
N LEU A 42 1.52 4.72 -11.76
CA LEU A 42 1.15 3.30 -11.67
C LEU A 42 -0.35 3.11 -11.43
N GLY A 43 -1.10 4.15 -11.08
CA GLY A 43 -2.51 4.05 -10.70
C GLY A 43 -2.75 4.49 -9.26
N ARG A 44 -3.86 4.04 -8.67
CA ARG A 44 -4.27 4.34 -7.30
C ARG A 44 -4.67 3.07 -6.57
N ILE A 45 -4.47 3.11 -5.25
CA ILE A 45 -5.18 2.25 -4.31
C ILE A 45 -6.26 3.08 -3.63
N LEU A 46 -7.49 2.56 -3.63
CA LEU A 46 -8.64 3.12 -2.94
C LEU A 46 -9.14 2.10 -1.92
N PHE A 47 -9.71 2.57 -0.82
CA PHE A 47 -10.43 1.70 0.11
C PHE A 47 -11.92 2.00 0.05
N ASP A 48 -12.74 0.95 0.01
CA ASP A 48 -14.18 1.07 0.17
C ASP A 48 -14.59 1.23 1.65
N GLU A 49 -15.89 1.34 1.92
CA GLU A 49 -16.43 1.49 3.27
C GLU A 49 -16.15 0.27 4.18
N ASP A 50 -16.00 -0.92 3.57
CA ASP A 50 -15.68 -2.19 4.24
C ASP A 50 -14.17 -2.41 4.41
N HIS A 51 -13.35 -1.41 4.06
CA HIS A 51 -11.88 -1.43 4.10
C HIS A 51 -11.23 -2.45 3.14
N ASN A 52 -11.95 -2.87 2.09
CA ASN A 52 -11.32 -3.61 1.00
C ASN A 52 -10.54 -2.63 0.11
N TRP A 53 -9.34 -3.03 -0.31
CA TRP A 53 -8.54 -2.24 -1.23
C TRP A 53 -8.91 -2.56 -2.68
N ILE A 54 -8.87 -1.53 -3.52
CA ILE A 54 -9.09 -1.61 -4.96
C ILE A 54 -7.93 -0.92 -5.65
N TYR A 55 -7.26 -1.63 -6.56
CA TYR A 55 -6.26 -1.05 -7.45
C TYR A 55 -6.88 -0.75 -8.82
N ASP A 56 -6.78 0.50 -9.28
CA ASP A 56 -7.39 0.94 -10.54
C ASP A 56 -6.42 0.98 -11.75
N GLY A 57 -5.15 0.61 -11.51
CA GLY A 57 -4.11 0.60 -12.53
C GLY A 57 -3.97 -0.74 -13.25
N ARG A 58 -2.90 -0.87 -14.04
CA ARG A 58 -2.62 -2.07 -14.86
C ARG A 58 -1.17 -2.54 -14.85
N LEU A 59 -0.30 -1.84 -14.11
CA LEU A 59 1.15 -1.98 -14.21
C LEU A 59 1.78 -2.71 -13.01
N LEU A 60 1.00 -2.99 -11.98
CA LEU A 60 1.41 -3.74 -10.80
C LEU A 60 0.88 -5.17 -10.89
N SER A 61 1.72 -6.14 -10.51
CA SER A 61 1.26 -7.51 -10.24
C SER A 61 0.35 -7.52 -9.02
N VAL A 62 -0.37 -8.62 -8.80
CA VAL A 62 -1.18 -8.78 -7.57
C VAL A 62 -0.28 -8.76 -6.34
N ASP A 63 0.88 -9.41 -6.38
CA ASP A 63 1.85 -9.42 -5.27
C ASP A 63 2.32 -7.99 -4.90
N ASP A 64 2.64 -7.16 -5.91
CA ASP A 64 3.02 -5.77 -5.66
C ASP A 64 1.85 -4.96 -5.06
N GLN A 65 0.62 -5.24 -5.50
CA GLN A 65 -0.58 -4.59 -4.95
C GLN A 65 -0.77 -4.98 -3.48
N GLU A 66 -0.59 -6.25 -3.13
CA GLU A 66 -0.69 -6.77 -1.76
C GLU A 66 0.36 -6.15 -0.84
N ASP A 67 1.62 -6.04 -1.29
CA ASP A 67 2.69 -5.40 -0.51
C ASP A 67 2.34 -3.93 -0.18
N ILE A 68 1.86 -3.19 -1.17
CA ILE A 68 1.50 -1.77 -0.99
C ILE A 68 0.26 -1.66 -0.08
N ALA A 69 -0.75 -2.50 -0.27
CA ALA A 69 -1.95 -2.50 0.57
C ALA A 69 -1.62 -2.88 2.02
N ALA A 70 -0.75 -3.88 2.23
CA ALA A 70 -0.28 -4.29 3.56
C ALA A 70 0.51 -3.18 4.27
N LYS A 71 1.27 -2.38 3.50
CA LYS A 71 1.96 -1.21 4.02
C LYS A 71 0.99 -0.10 4.46
N LEU A 72 -0.04 0.18 3.64
CA LEU A 72 -1.05 1.20 3.90
C LEU A 72 -1.97 0.87 5.07
N THR A 73 -2.35 -0.40 5.22
CA THR A 73 -3.23 -0.88 6.29
C THR A 73 -2.50 -1.17 7.59
N GLY A 74 -1.17 -1.32 7.53
CA GLY A 74 -0.37 -1.78 8.67
C GLY A 74 -0.51 -3.28 8.95
N SER A 75 -1.26 -4.03 8.14
CA SER A 75 -1.46 -5.47 8.29
C SER A 75 -0.16 -6.27 8.25
N GLN A 76 0.89 -5.75 7.59
CA GLN A 76 2.22 -6.37 7.62
C GLN A 76 2.78 -6.44 9.05
N LYS A 77 2.56 -5.41 9.87
CA LYS A 77 3.00 -5.40 11.27
C LYS A 77 2.23 -6.41 12.12
N GLU A 78 0.92 -6.56 11.88
CA GLU A 78 0.08 -7.53 12.58
C GLU A 78 0.45 -8.97 12.20
N MET A 79 0.70 -9.21 10.90
CA MET A 79 1.17 -10.50 10.40
C MET A 79 2.55 -10.85 10.96
N ASP A 80 3.51 -9.91 10.98
CA ASP A 80 4.84 -10.13 11.58
C ASP A 80 4.75 -10.45 13.08
N GLN A 81 3.83 -9.79 13.80
CA GLN A 81 3.58 -10.08 15.20
C GLN A 81 2.96 -11.47 15.40
N LEU A 82 2.02 -11.85 14.54
CA LEU A 82 1.42 -13.18 14.54
C LEU A 82 2.48 -14.26 14.29
N LEU A 83 3.30 -14.12 13.24
CA LEU A 83 4.37 -15.05 12.91
C LEU A 83 5.37 -15.22 14.07
N LYS A 84 5.78 -14.12 14.71
CA LYS A 84 6.62 -14.15 15.92
C LYS A 84 5.95 -14.89 17.08
N SER A 85 4.64 -14.69 17.28
CA SER A 85 3.88 -15.37 18.33
C SER A 85 3.76 -16.88 18.11
N LEU A 86 3.76 -17.31 16.83
CA LEU A 86 3.67 -18.71 16.42
C LEU A 86 5.03 -19.44 16.51
N LYS A 87 6.12 -18.75 16.89
CA LYS A 87 7.48 -19.29 16.96
C LYS A 87 7.96 -19.98 15.67
N LEU A 88 7.51 -19.47 14.53
CA LEU A 88 8.04 -19.84 13.21
C LEU A 88 9.31 -19.01 12.90
#